data_AF-A0A1B6L2S0-F1
#
_entry.id   AF-A0A1B6L2S0-F1
#
_cell.length_a   1.000
_cell.length_b   1.000
_cell.length_c   1.000
_cell.angle_alpha   90.00
_cell.angle_beta   90.00
_cell.angle_gamma   90.00
#
_symmetry.space_group_name_H-M   'P 1'
#
loop_
_entity.id
_entity.type
_entity.pdbx_description
1 polymer ?
#
loop_
_entity_poly.entity_id
_entity_poly.type
_entity_poly.pdbx_seq_one_letter_code
_entity_poly.pdbx_strand_id
1 'polypeptide(L)'
;PAQPGYPPGPAQPGYPPGPAQPGYPPGPAQPGYPPGSAQPAPAYPGAQQAPRRLDPDQMPSPLQVMQEDQKSKGGMFYTNQRGQVPPLVTTQFVVQDQGNCSPRYMRSTMYNVPVNVDMMKQTAVPFGLVISPLARPLEEESLPPIVDMGEMGPVRCIRCKAYMCPFMQFIDGGRRFQCLFCKATTDVPDAYFQHLDHTGQRIDRYERPELVLGAYEFVATREYCRNEQFPKPPAMIFMIDVSYNNVKSGLVHLLCAQMKDILC
;
A
#
# COMPACT_ATOMS: atom_id res chain seq x y z
N PRO A 1 -45.46 -27.66 43.96
CA PRO A 1 -45.31 -29.06 44.41
C PRO A 1 -45.16 -30.00 43.20
N ALA A 2 -44.44 -31.12 43.36
CA ALA A 2 -44.26 -32.24 42.40
C ALA A 2 -43.43 -32.01 41.09
N GLN A 3 -42.25 -32.63 41.08
CA GLN A 3 -41.61 -33.33 39.93
C GLN A 3 -42.23 -34.76 39.78
N PRO A 4 -41.84 -35.70 38.85
CA PRO A 4 -40.71 -35.77 37.88
C PRO A 4 -41.22 -36.07 36.42
N GLY A 5 -40.50 -36.67 35.44
CA GLY A 5 -39.21 -37.39 35.41
C GLY A 5 -38.72 -37.82 33.99
N TYR A 6 -37.84 -38.84 33.92
CA TYR A 6 -37.14 -39.36 32.71
C TYR A 6 -37.62 -40.77 32.29
N PRO A 7 -37.31 -41.22 31.04
CA PRO A 7 -36.40 -42.38 30.85
C PRO A 7 -35.30 -42.20 29.74
N PRO A 8 -34.32 -43.15 29.58
CA PRO A 8 -32.96 -42.82 29.09
C PRO A 8 -32.28 -43.73 28.00
N GLY A 9 -31.09 -43.30 27.53
CA GLY A 9 -29.93 -44.15 27.09
C GLY A 9 -29.90 -44.64 25.63
N PRO A 10 -28.75 -45.09 25.04
CA PRO A 10 -27.35 -45.34 25.57
C PRO A 10 -26.25 -44.40 24.95
N ALA A 11 -25.12 -44.01 25.59
CA ALA A 11 -23.88 -44.69 26.09
C ALA A 11 -22.72 -44.84 25.02
N GLN A 12 -21.67 -43.99 25.01
CA GLN A 12 -20.30 -44.07 25.66
C GLN A 12 -19.24 -44.87 24.84
N PRO A 13 -17.89 -44.81 25.08
CA PRO A 13 -17.01 -44.04 26.02
C PRO A 13 -15.93 -43.16 25.29
N GLY A 14 -14.81 -42.61 25.83
CA GLY A 14 -14.31 -42.32 27.21
C GLY A 14 -12.75 -42.32 27.39
N TYR A 15 -12.22 -41.52 28.35
CA TYR A 15 -10.85 -41.53 29.00
C TYR A 15 -9.58 -41.04 28.21
N PRO A 16 -8.47 -40.59 28.88
CA PRO A 16 -8.35 -39.78 30.12
C PRO A 16 -7.24 -38.66 30.13
N PRO A 17 -7.22 -37.76 31.15
CA PRO A 17 -6.12 -36.83 31.44
C PRO A 17 -5.05 -37.39 32.42
N GLY A 18 -3.85 -36.78 32.43
CA GLY A 18 -2.67 -37.20 33.21
C GLY A 18 -2.58 -36.69 34.67
N PRO A 19 -1.63 -37.21 35.48
CA PRO A 19 -1.77 -37.26 36.94
C PRO A 19 -1.09 -36.11 37.73
N ALA A 20 -1.62 -35.88 38.94
CA ALA A 20 -0.99 -35.10 40.01
C ALA A 20 -0.19 -36.01 40.98
N GLN A 21 0.71 -35.41 41.78
CA GLN A 21 1.54 -36.08 42.79
C GLN A 21 1.53 -35.31 44.13
N PRO A 22 1.82 -35.98 45.28
CA PRO A 22 1.23 -35.65 46.58
C PRO A 22 2.20 -35.02 47.60
N GLY A 23 1.68 -34.62 48.77
CA GLY A 23 2.44 -34.01 49.87
C GLY A 23 2.58 -34.88 51.14
N TYR A 24 3.08 -34.23 52.22
CA TYR A 24 3.52 -34.74 53.55
C TYR A 24 4.92 -35.40 53.59
N PRO A 25 5.62 -35.42 54.76
CA PRO A 25 5.32 -34.83 56.09
C PRO A 25 6.42 -33.87 56.65
N PRO A 26 6.21 -33.19 57.80
CA PRO A 26 7.24 -32.36 58.45
C PRO A 26 8.22 -33.14 59.34
N GLY A 27 9.47 -32.67 59.43
CA GLY A 27 10.56 -33.24 60.25
C GLY A 27 11.32 -32.18 61.09
N PRO A 28 12.09 -32.58 62.12
CA PRO A 28 12.38 -31.73 63.29
C PRO A 28 13.66 -30.87 63.21
N ALA A 29 13.75 -29.89 64.10
CA ALA A 29 14.82 -28.90 64.18
C ALA A 29 15.97 -29.27 65.13
N GLN A 30 17.23 -29.05 64.72
CA GLN A 30 18.43 -28.86 65.56
C GLN A 30 19.53 -28.06 64.77
N PRO A 31 20.59 -27.52 65.42
CA PRO A 31 21.17 -26.23 65.03
C PRO A 31 22.70 -26.19 64.77
N GLY A 32 23.21 -25.06 64.27
CA GLY A 32 24.58 -24.61 64.61
C GLY A 32 25.39 -23.79 63.58
N TYR A 33 25.78 -22.56 63.98
CA TYR A 33 27.02 -21.82 63.61
C TYR A 33 27.30 -21.42 62.12
N PRO A 34 28.18 -20.42 61.85
CA PRO A 34 28.19 -19.03 62.33
C PRO A 34 28.23 -18.00 61.14
N PRO A 35 28.11 -16.68 61.37
CA PRO A 35 28.01 -15.71 60.28
C PRO A 35 29.35 -15.38 59.59
N GLY A 36 29.40 -15.48 58.26
CA GLY A 36 30.50 -15.01 57.41
C GLY A 36 30.24 -13.59 56.85
N SER A 37 31.26 -12.74 56.86
CA SER A 37 31.20 -11.33 56.46
C SER A 37 30.96 -11.12 54.97
N ALA A 38 29.96 -10.29 54.62
CA ALA A 38 29.76 -9.83 53.25
C ALA A 38 30.70 -8.66 52.91
N GLN A 39 31.56 -8.84 51.91
CA GLN A 39 32.25 -7.72 51.26
C GLN A 39 31.35 -7.12 50.15
N PRO A 40 31.41 -5.80 49.89
CA PRO A 40 30.62 -5.18 48.84
C PRO A 40 31.15 -5.55 47.45
N ALA A 41 30.28 -6.13 46.61
CA ALA A 41 30.60 -6.41 45.21
C ALA A 41 30.55 -5.13 44.34
N PRO A 42 31.32 -5.04 43.23
CA PRO A 42 31.37 -3.83 42.40
C PRO A 42 30.07 -3.58 41.64
N ALA A 43 29.68 -2.30 41.54
CA ALA A 43 28.52 -1.89 40.76
C ALA A 43 28.76 -2.03 39.25
N TYR A 44 27.99 -2.92 38.60
CA TYR A 44 27.91 -2.98 37.14
C TYR A 44 27.01 -1.85 36.61
N PRO A 45 27.38 -1.14 35.53
CA PRO A 45 26.53 -0.15 34.87
C PRO A 45 25.46 -0.83 34.02
N GLY A 46 24.49 -1.47 34.69
CA GLY A 46 23.37 -2.19 34.10
C GLY A 46 22.02 -1.47 34.26
N ALA A 47 22.01 -0.14 34.15
CA ALA A 47 20.77 0.64 34.24
C ALA A 47 19.91 0.43 32.98
N GLN A 48 19.02 -0.57 33.03
CA GLN A 48 17.90 -0.67 32.09
C GLN A 48 17.11 0.64 32.15
N GLN A 49 17.14 1.42 31.07
CA GLN A 49 16.33 2.63 30.97
C GLN A 49 14.86 2.21 31.01
N ALA A 50 14.17 2.58 32.10
CA ALA A 50 12.73 2.40 32.18
C ALA A 50 12.08 3.11 30.98
N PRO A 51 11.09 2.50 30.31
CA PRO A 51 10.44 3.13 29.17
C PRO A 51 9.83 4.45 29.62
N ARG A 52 10.31 5.57 29.04
CA ARG A 52 9.74 6.89 29.30
C ARG A 52 8.27 6.84 28.92
N ARG A 53 7.38 6.90 29.92
CA ARG A 53 5.95 7.08 29.67
C ARG A 53 5.78 8.41 28.95
N LEU A 54 5.13 8.38 27.79
CA LEU A 54 4.72 9.58 27.08
C LEU A 54 3.72 10.33 27.97
N ASP A 55 3.99 11.60 28.21
CA ASP A 55 3.09 12.48 28.93
C ASP A 55 1.89 12.80 28.03
N PRO A 56 0.64 12.43 28.41
CA PRO A 56 -0.54 12.68 27.58
C PRO A 56 -0.74 14.15 27.25
N ASP A 57 -0.37 15.06 28.16
CA ASP A 57 -0.55 16.51 27.99
C ASP A 57 0.48 17.11 27.00
N GLN A 58 1.51 16.35 26.62
CA GLN A 58 2.50 16.72 25.59
C GLN A 58 2.19 16.09 24.22
N MET A 59 1.09 15.33 24.09
CA MET A 59 0.71 14.71 22.81
C MET A 59 -0.09 15.70 21.95
N PRO A 60 0.36 16.03 20.72
CA PRO A 60 -0.39 16.91 19.84
C PRO A 60 -1.72 16.25 19.44
N SER A 61 -2.81 17.02 19.49
CA SER A 61 -4.13 16.46 19.12
C SER A 61 -4.22 16.21 17.61
N PRO A 62 -4.94 15.16 17.16
CA PRO A 62 -5.11 14.89 15.73
C PRO A 62 -5.69 16.08 14.95
N LEU A 63 -6.57 16.87 15.58
CA LEU A 63 -7.17 18.07 14.97
C LEU A 63 -6.14 19.19 14.76
N GLN A 64 -5.22 19.41 15.71
CA GLN A 64 -4.11 20.37 15.53
C GLN A 64 -3.22 19.94 14.36
N VAL A 65 -2.82 18.66 14.30
CA VAL A 65 -1.99 18.13 13.20
C VAL A 65 -2.67 18.31 11.83
N MET A 66 -3.99 18.06 11.74
CA MET A 66 -4.77 18.29 10.51
C MET A 66 -4.82 19.77 10.12
N GLN A 67 -5.02 20.68 11.08
CA GLN A 67 -5.07 22.13 10.83
C GLN A 67 -3.70 22.70 10.44
N GLU A 68 -2.63 22.21 11.06
CA GLU A 68 -1.24 22.60 10.76
C GLU A 68 -0.80 22.13 9.36
N ASP A 69 -1.12 20.89 8.97
CA ASP A 69 -0.84 20.39 7.62
C ASP A 69 -1.67 21.15 6.58
N GLN A 70 -2.95 21.44 6.86
CA GLN A 70 -3.79 22.27 5.99
C GLN A 70 -3.24 23.69 5.79
N LYS A 71 -2.71 24.31 6.86
CA LYS A 71 -2.12 25.66 6.81
C LYS A 71 -0.76 25.68 6.09
N SER A 72 0.03 24.61 6.20
CA SER A 72 1.40 24.55 5.67
C SER A 72 1.52 23.94 4.28
N LYS A 73 0.58 23.07 3.88
CA LYS A 73 0.62 22.31 2.62
C LYS A 73 -0.68 22.36 1.80
N GLY A 74 -1.64 23.21 2.17
CA GLY A 74 -2.80 23.50 1.33
C GLY A 74 -2.40 24.24 0.05
N GLY A 75 -3.28 24.20 -0.97
CA GLY A 75 -3.01 24.84 -2.26
C GLY A 75 -2.33 23.92 -3.27
N MET A 76 -1.30 24.39 -3.98
CA MET A 76 -0.64 23.61 -5.04
C MET A 76 0.42 22.64 -4.51
N PHE A 77 0.35 21.38 -4.96
CA PHE A 77 1.36 20.36 -4.70
C PHE A 77 1.99 19.85 -6.00
N TYR A 78 3.27 20.16 -6.21
CA TYR A 78 4.06 19.73 -7.37
C TYR A 78 4.80 18.44 -7.06
N THR A 79 4.72 17.44 -7.95
CA THR A 79 5.33 16.11 -7.73
C THR A 79 6.75 15.98 -8.30
N ASN A 80 7.52 17.07 -8.33
CA ASN A 80 8.84 17.12 -8.97
C ASN A 80 10.01 16.58 -8.12
N GLN A 81 9.81 16.31 -6.82
CA GLN A 81 10.88 15.89 -5.91
C GLN A 81 10.81 14.40 -5.53
N ARG A 82 11.93 13.70 -5.66
CA ARG A 82 12.06 12.30 -5.23
C ARG A 82 11.95 12.19 -3.72
N GLY A 83 11.02 11.35 -3.24
CA GLY A 83 10.82 11.11 -1.80
C GLY A 83 10.10 12.24 -1.06
N GLN A 84 9.49 13.16 -1.80
CA GLN A 84 8.66 14.24 -1.27
C GLN A 84 7.45 13.65 -0.52
N VAL A 85 7.24 14.08 0.72
CA VAL A 85 6.07 13.67 1.52
C VAL A 85 4.87 14.51 1.10
N PRO A 86 3.77 13.91 0.61
CA PRO A 86 2.59 14.65 0.20
C PRO A 86 1.81 15.22 1.41
N PRO A 87 0.86 16.14 1.18
CA PRO A 87 -0.06 16.58 2.22
C PRO A 87 -0.91 15.42 2.74
N LEU A 88 -1.45 15.55 3.94
CA LEU A 88 -2.36 14.54 4.52
C LEU A 88 -3.61 14.35 3.65
N VAL A 89 -4.26 13.20 3.77
CA VAL A 89 -5.53 12.92 3.05
C VAL A 89 -6.68 13.83 3.49
N THR A 90 -6.53 14.50 4.63
CA THR A 90 -7.46 15.49 5.19
C THR A 90 -7.22 16.91 4.69
N THR A 91 -6.08 17.14 4.04
CA THR A 91 -5.68 18.47 3.53
C THR A 91 -6.25 18.69 2.14
N GLN A 92 -6.81 19.87 1.90
CA GLN A 92 -7.25 20.33 0.59
C GLN A 92 -6.07 20.91 -0.19
N PHE A 93 -5.73 20.24 -1.29
CA PHE A 93 -4.67 20.63 -2.23
C PHE A 93 -5.03 20.17 -3.66
N VAL A 94 -4.44 20.84 -4.63
CA VAL A 94 -4.50 20.54 -6.08
C VAL A 94 -3.11 20.05 -6.50
N VAL A 95 -3.06 18.90 -7.18
CA VAL A 95 -1.82 18.28 -7.62
C VAL A 95 -1.48 18.67 -9.05
N GLN A 96 -0.23 19.06 -9.28
CA GLN A 96 0.34 19.13 -10.62
C GLN A 96 1.43 18.07 -10.78
N ASP A 97 1.22 17.14 -11.72
CA ASP A 97 2.21 16.12 -12.04
C ASP A 97 3.42 16.76 -12.74
N GLN A 98 4.61 16.50 -12.20
CA GLN A 98 5.91 16.91 -12.74
C GLN A 98 6.95 15.77 -12.63
N GLY A 99 6.51 14.52 -12.73
CA GLY A 99 7.36 13.34 -12.90
C GLY A 99 7.14 12.20 -11.92
N ASN A 100 6.54 12.46 -10.75
CA ASN A 100 6.05 11.42 -9.84
C ASN A 100 4.52 11.42 -9.83
N CYS A 101 3.89 10.25 -9.75
CA CYS A 101 2.44 10.15 -9.80
C CYS A 101 1.77 10.89 -8.62
N SER A 102 0.56 11.42 -8.87
CA SER A 102 -0.25 12.09 -7.83
C SER A 102 -0.46 11.21 -6.59
N PRO A 103 -0.42 11.78 -5.36
CA PRO A 103 -0.76 11.09 -4.12
C PRO A 103 -2.26 10.71 -3.99
N ARG A 104 -3.06 10.91 -5.05
CA ARG A 104 -4.39 10.28 -5.22
C ARG A 104 -4.27 8.85 -5.76
N TYR A 105 -3.31 8.58 -6.64
CA TYR A 105 -3.09 7.26 -7.25
C TYR A 105 -2.25 6.34 -6.37
N MET A 106 -1.24 6.88 -5.66
CA MET A 106 -0.36 6.07 -4.82
C MET A 106 0.09 6.84 -3.57
N ARG A 107 -0.01 6.19 -2.41
CA ARG A 107 0.63 6.65 -1.16
C ARG A 107 1.47 5.55 -0.53
N SER A 108 2.58 5.93 0.08
CA SER A 108 3.44 5.03 0.85
C SER A 108 3.37 5.31 2.35
N THR A 109 3.63 4.27 3.16
CA THR A 109 3.93 4.44 4.59
C THR A 109 5.27 5.16 4.84
N MET A 110 6.22 5.08 3.89
CA MET A 110 7.54 5.71 4.00
C MET A 110 8.02 6.20 2.62
N TYR A 111 8.24 7.51 2.47
CA TYR A 111 8.74 8.11 1.21
C TYR A 111 10.27 8.09 1.07
N ASN A 112 10.98 7.77 2.16
CA ASN A 112 12.42 7.49 2.15
C ASN A 112 12.63 6.08 2.75
N VAL A 113 12.94 5.11 1.90
CA VAL A 113 13.01 3.69 2.27
C VAL A 113 14.41 3.34 2.77
N PRO A 114 14.55 2.64 3.93
CA PRO A 114 15.84 2.15 4.41
C PRO A 114 16.60 1.34 3.34
N VAL A 115 17.89 1.63 3.17
CA VAL A 115 18.72 1.05 2.08
C VAL A 115 19.04 -0.44 2.32
N ASN A 116 19.03 -0.90 3.57
CA ASN A 116 19.33 -2.28 3.92
C ASN A 116 18.26 -2.90 4.85
N VAL A 117 18.25 -4.23 4.87
CA VAL A 117 17.23 -5.03 5.59
C VAL A 117 17.35 -4.86 7.10
N ASP A 118 18.55 -4.66 7.63
CA ASP A 118 18.77 -4.55 9.07
C ASP A 118 18.26 -3.21 9.62
N MET A 119 18.45 -2.11 8.88
CA MET A 119 17.83 -0.83 9.20
C MET A 119 16.30 -0.91 9.11
N MET A 120 15.75 -1.63 8.12
CA MET A 120 14.30 -1.87 8.03
C MET A 120 13.75 -2.68 9.22
N LYS A 121 14.48 -3.70 9.69
CA LYS A 121 14.14 -4.45 10.91
C LYS A 121 14.25 -3.58 12.17
N GLN A 122 15.25 -2.72 12.25
CA GLN A 122 15.48 -1.81 13.39
C GLN A 122 14.42 -0.71 13.49
N THR A 123 13.94 -0.15 12.37
CA THR A 123 12.87 0.86 12.41
C THR A 123 11.52 0.28 12.82
N ALA A 124 11.29 -1.02 12.59
CA ALA A 124 10.03 -1.71 12.83
C ALA A 124 8.79 -1.06 12.18
N VAL A 125 8.99 -0.18 11.19
CA VAL A 125 7.90 0.44 10.41
C VAL A 125 7.60 -0.45 9.20
N PRO A 126 6.35 -0.90 9.00
CA PRO A 126 6.00 -1.69 7.82
C PRO A 126 6.05 -0.81 6.56
N PHE A 127 6.83 -1.24 5.57
CA PHE A 127 6.77 -0.65 4.23
C PHE A 127 5.53 -1.16 3.50
N GLY A 128 4.65 -0.25 3.11
CA GLY A 128 3.40 -0.56 2.41
C GLY A 128 2.99 0.54 1.44
N LEU A 129 2.23 0.16 0.42
CA LEU A 129 1.68 1.06 -0.59
C LEU A 129 0.16 0.92 -0.62
N VAL A 130 -0.53 2.06 -0.64
CA VAL A 130 -1.96 2.16 -0.95
C VAL A 130 -2.06 2.70 -2.37
N ILE A 131 -2.64 1.91 -3.27
CA ILE A 131 -2.72 2.21 -4.70
C ILE A 131 -4.19 2.24 -5.12
N SER A 132 -4.61 3.34 -5.74
CA SER A 132 -5.95 3.57 -6.28
C SER A 132 -5.82 3.98 -7.75
N PRO A 133 -5.63 3.04 -8.70
CA PRO A 133 -5.25 3.38 -10.08
C PRO A 133 -6.25 4.28 -10.80
N LEU A 134 -7.55 4.07 -10.55
CA LEU A 134 -8.66 4.83 -11.12
C LEU A 134 -9.23 5.87 -10.12
N ALA A 135 -8.37 6.42 -9.25
CA ALA A 135 -8.77 7.51 -8.37
C ALA A 135 -9.22 8.71 -9.22
N ARG A 136 -10.40 9.27 -8.91
CA ARG A 136 -10.89 10.47 -9.59
C ARG A 136 -10.04 11.68 -9.14
N PRO A 137 -9.37 12.40 -10.06
CA PRO A 137 -8.74 13.67 -9.73
C PRO A 137 -9.80 14.74 -9.43
N LEU A 138 -9.36 15.90 -8.94
CA LEU A 138 -10.25 17.07 -8.84
C LEU A 138 -10.49 17.69 -10.23
N GLU A 139 -11.48 18.57 -10.36
CA GLU A 139 -11.79 19.25 -11.63
C GLU A 139 -10.66 20.20 -12.07
N GLU A 140 -9.87 20.72 -11.13
CA GLU A 140 -8.71 21.57 -11.38
C GLU A 140 -7.42 20.79 -11.73
N GLU A 141 -7.45 19.46 -11.68
CA GLU A 141 -6.29 18.59 -11.91
C GLU A 141 -6.32 17.95 -13.29
N SER A 142 -5.14 17.80 -13.90
CA SER A 142 -5.01 17.12 -15.19
C SER A 142 -5.27 15.62 -15.07
N LEU A 143 -6.19 15.09 -15.89
CA LEU A 143 -6.30 13.65 -16.13
C LEU A 143 -5.00 13.08 -16.72
N PRO A 144 -4.64 11.82 -16.44
CA PRO A 144 -3.52 11.15 -17.08
C PRO A 144 -3.70 11.15 -18.61
N PRO A 145 -2.73 11.63 -19.40
CA PRO A 145 -2.85 11.65 -20.85
C PRO A 145 -2.68 10.25 -21.44
N ILE A 146 -3.35 10.01 -22.57
CA ILE A 146 -3.26 8.77 -23.33
C ILE A 146 -2.10 8.87 -24.32
N VAL A 147 -1.22 7.87 -24.31
CA VAL A 147 -0.05 7.76 -25.17
C VAL A 147 -0.27 6.63 -26.17
N ASP A 148 -0.46 7.01 -27.44
CA ASP A 148 -0.50 6.06 -28.55
C ASP A 148 0.91 5.91 -29.15
N MET A 149 1.34 4.66 -29.33
CA MET A 149 2.60 4.28 -29.97
C MET A 149 2.38 3.44 -31.24
N GLY A 150 1.13 3.35 -31.72
CA GLY A 150 0.75 2.59 -32.90
C GLY A 150 1.05 1.09 -32.76
N GLU A 151 1.34 0.44 -33.87
CA GLU A 151 1.55 -1.02 -33.92
C GLU A 151 2.78 -1.50 -33.13
N MET A 152 3.76 -0.62 -32.88
CA MET A 152 4.91 -0.91 -32.01
C MET A 152 4.49 -1.23 -30.57
N GLY A 153 3.38 -0.63 -30.10
CA GLY A 153 2.99 -0.66 -28.70
C GLY A 153 3.98 0.06 -27.78
N PRO A 154 3.77 -0.02 -26.45
CA PRO A 154 4.58 0.73 -25.51
C PRO A 154 5.99 0.14 -25.37
N VAL A 155 6.99 1.01 -25.46
CA VAL A 155 8.41 0.63 -25.27
C VAL A 155 8.62 0.12 -23.84
N ARG A 156 9.26 -1.05 -23.71
CA ARG A 156 9.51 -1.74 -22.43
C ARG A 156 10.98 -2.13 -22.29
N CYS A 157 11.48 -2.14 -21.06
CA CYS A 157 12.80 -2.71 -20.77
C CYS A 157 12.84 -4.21 -21.12
N ILE A 158 13.85 -4.65 -21.88
CA ILE A 158 13.96 -6.06 -22.35
C ILE A 158 13.93 -7.08 -21.21
N ARG A 159 14.52 -6.73 -20.04
CA ARG A 159 14.72 -7.62 -18.90
C ARG A 159 13.57 -7.62 -17.91
N CYS A 160 13.26 -6.48 -17.29
CA CYS A 160 12.23 -6.40 -16.25
C CYS A 160 10.81 -6.06 -16.77
N LYS A 161 10.66 -5.83 -18.09
CA LYS A 161 9.39 -5.45 -18.76
C LYS A 161 8.73 -4.17 -18.26
N ALA A 162 9.38 -3.39 -17.38
CA ALA A 162 8.94 -2.06 -17.01
C ALA A 162 8.76 -1.18 -18.25
N TYR A 163 7.62 -0.48 -18.33
CA TYR A 163 7.30 0.46 -19.39
C TYR A 163 8.24 1.67 -19.37
N MET A 164 8.39 2.33 -20.52
CA MET A 164 9.03 3.63 -20.64
C MET A 164 8.38 4.63 -19.67
N CYS A 165 9.21 5.39 -18.96
CA CYS A 165 8.82 6.35 -17.93
C CYS A 165 9.89 7.44 -17.75
N PRO A 166 9.61 8.56 -17.04
CA PRO A 166 10.55 9.69 -16.90
C PRO A 166 11.91 9.35 -16.28
N PHE A 167 12.01 8.18 -15.64
CA PHE A 167 13.18 7.66 -14.94
C PHE A 167 14.13 6.82 -15.80
N MET A 168 13.76 6.49 -17.04
CA MET A 168 14.65 5.80 -17.97
C MET A 168 15.75 6.76 -18.44
N GLN A 169 17.02 6.34 -18.33
CA GLN A 169 18.15 7.19 -18.72
C GLN A 169 18.60 6.85 -20.14
N PHE A 170 18.42 7.76 -21.09
CA PHE A 170 18.94 7.58 -22.44
C PHE A 170 20.46 7.76 -22.50
N ILE A 171 21.11 6.98 -23.37
CA ILE A 171 22.57 6.95 -23.55
C ILE A 171 22.90 6.76 -25.06
N ASP A 172 24.19 6.79 -25.41
CA ASP A 172 24.68 6.57 -26.78
C ASP A 172 24.00 7.46 -27.84
N GLY A 173 23.83 8.75 -27.52
CA GLY A 173 23.18 9.72 -28.40
C GLY A 173 21.68 9.48 -28.62
N GLY A 174 21.04 8.69 -27.74
CA GLY A 174 19.59 8.39 -27.76
C GLY A 174 19.28 6.99 -28.30
N ARG A 175 20.28 6.25 -28.77
CA ARG A 175 20.10 4.92 -29.40
C ARG A 175 19.75 3.82 -28.41
N ARG A 176 20.05 4.01 -27.12
CA ARG A 176 19.77 3.04 -26.06
C ARG A 176 19.29 3.76 -24.80
N PHE A 177 18.59 3.04 -23.93
CA PHE A 177 18.26 3.52 -22.59
C PHE A 177 18.65 2.51 -21.50
N GLN A 178 19.11 3.01 -20.36
CA GLN A 178 19.34 2.24 -19.15
C GLN A 178 18.08 2.30 -18.27
N CYS A 179 17.56 1.13 -17.92
CA CYS A 179 16.41 0.97 -17.06
C CYS A 179 16.76 1.25 -15.59
N LEU A 180 16.11 2.24 -14.94
CA LEU A 180 16.41 2.57 -13.53
C LEU A 180 16.19 1.40 -12.58
N PHE A 181 15.16 0.58 -12.81
CA PHE A 181 14.73 -0.52 -11.95
C PHE A 181 15.73 -1.69 -11.88
N CYS A 182 16.23 -2.17 -13.03
CA CYS A 182 17.09 -3.37 -13.09
C CYS A 182 18.50 -3.12 -13.69
N LYS A 183 18.80 -1.87 -14.08
CA LYS A 183 20.05 -1.44 -14.75
C LYS A 183 20.34 -2.13 -16.08
N ALA A 184 19.33 -2.65 -16.77
CA ALA A 184 19.49 -3.18 -18.12
C ALA A 184 19.59 -2.04 -19.13
N THR A 185 20.54 -2.13 -20.04
CA THR A 185 20.48 -1.38 -21.30
C THR A 185 19.45 -2.03 -22.22
N THR A 186 18.71 -1.23 -22.98
CA THR A 186 17.76 -1.66 -24.00
C THR A 186 17.93 -0.74 -25.21
N ASP A 187 17.97 -1.32 -26.40
CA ASP A 187 18.03 -0.54 -27.64
C ASP A 187 16.68 0.17 -27.89
N VAL A 188 16.75 1.40 -28.35
CA VAL A 188 15.56 2.22 -28.66
C VAL A 188 15.06 1.83 -30.06
N PRO A 189 13.77 1.46 -30.23
CA PRO A 189 13.22 1.19 -31.55
C PRO A 189 13.34 2.40 -32.48
N ASP A 190 13.63 2.18 -33.76
CA ASP A 190 13.87 3.26 -34.73
C ASP A 190 12.69 4.26 -34.82
N ALA A 191 11.45 3.77 -34.76
CA ALA A 191 10.23 4.59 -34.75
C ALA A 191 10.05 5.44 -33.47
N TYR A 192 10.77 5.12 -32.40
CA TYR A 192 10.79 5.86 -31.12
C TYR A 192 12.06 6.69 -30.93
N PHE A 193 13.05 6.58 -31.83
CA PHE A 193 14.35 7.21 -31.67
C PHE A 193 14.27 8.75 -31.73
N GLN A 194 15.01 9.41 -30.84
CA GLN A 194 15.29 10.84 -30.91
C GLN A 194 16.69 11.10 -30.34
N HIS A 195 17.34 12.13 -30.85
CA HIS A 195 18.64 12.57 -30.36
C HIS A 195 18.58 13.14 -28.93
N LEU A 196 19.74 13.11 -28.26
CA LEU A 196 19.94 13.78 -26.99
C LEU A 196 20.48 15.19 -27.20
N ASP A 197 20.13 16.08 -26.28
CA ASP A 197 20.67 17.42 -26.14
C ASP A 197 22.03 17.39 -25.40
N HIS A 198 22.58 18.58 -25.16
CA HIS A 198 23.83 18.78 -24.44
C HIS A 198 23.77 18.43 -22.93
N THR A 199 22.57 18.18 -22.38
CA THR A 199 22.35 17.74 -20.99
C THR A 199 22.14 16.23 -20.86
N GLY A 200 22.11 15.50 -21.98
CA GLY A 200 21.82 14.07 -22.03
C GLY A 200 20.32 13.73 -21.95
N GLN A 201 19.44 14.72 -22.10
CA GLN A 201 18.00 14.53 -22.21
C GLN A 201 17.58 14.42 -23.67
N ARG A 202 16.49 13.71 -23.96
CA ARG A 202 15.91 13.72 -25.31
C ARG A 202 15.39 15.10 -25.67
N ILE A 203 15.58 15.51 -26.93
CA ILE A 203 15.10 16.80 -27.44
C ILE A 203 13.56 16.89 -27.35
N ASP A 204 12.85 15.80 -27.64
CA ASP A 204 11.38 15.71 -27.57
C ASP A 204 10.84 15.42 -26.16
N ARG A 205 11.66 15.49 -25.10
CA ARG A 205 11.27 15.11 -23.73
C ARG A 205 9.97 15.78 -23.26
N TYR A 206 9.83 17.09 -23.49
CA TYR A 206 8.66 17.86 -23.02
C TYR A 206 7.42 17.72 -23.90
N GLU A 207 7.55 17.12 -25.09
CA GLU A 207 6.44 16.83 -26.01
C GLU A 207 5.79 15.47 -25.70
N ARG A 208 6.46 14.63 -24.88
CA ARG A 208 6.11 13.23 -24.66
C ARG A 208 5.76 12.98 -23.18
N PRO A 209 4.48 12.79 -22.82
CA PRO A 209 4.07 12.69 -21.42
C PRO A 209 4.69 11.49 -20.70
N GLU A 210 4.99 10.38 -21.38
CA GLU A 210 5.67 9.22 -20.79
C GLU A 210 7.13 9.51 -20.38
N LEU A 211 7.69 10.66 -20.80
CA LEU A 211 9.03 11.12 -20.44
C LEU A 211 9.03 12.22 -19.38
N VAL A 212 7.88 12.81 -19.01
CA VAL A 212 7.80 13.92 -18.03
C VAL A 212 6.75 13.78 -16.93
N LEU A 213 5.72 12.95 -17.08
CA LEU A 213 4.67 12.75 -16.07
C LEU A 213 4.84 11.41 -15.34
N GLY A 214 4.42 11.36 -14.08
CA GLY A 214 4.37 10.13 -13.29
C GLY A 214 3.10 9.30 -13.49
N ALA A 215 2.03 9.88 -14.04
CA ALA A 215 0.80 9.19 -14.43
C ALA A 215 0.40 9.50 -15.89
N TYR A 216 0.19 8.45 -16.68
CA TYR A 216 -0.24 8.46 -18.08
C TYR A 216 -0.73 7.05 -18.44
N GLU A 217 -1.52 6.93 -19.52
CA GLU A 217 -2.05 5.66 -20.01
C GLU A 217 -1.43 5.29 -21.36
N PHE A 218 -1.30 4.00 -21.67
CA PHE A 218 -0.85 3.54 -22.99
C PHE A 218 -2.00 2.92 -23.78
N VAL A 219 -2.07 3.21 -25.08
CA VAL A 219 -2.89 2.44 -26.00
C VAL A 219 -2.31 1.03 -26.11
N ALA A 220 -3.10 0.04 -25.69
CA ALA A 220 -2.69 -1.37 -25.71
C ALA A 220 -2.87 -1.97 -27.11
N THR A 221 -1.79 -2.50 -27.68
CA THR A 221 -1.82 -3.23 -28.95
C THR A 221 -2.41 -4.64 -28.77
N ARG A 222 -2.61 -5.35 -29.89
CA ARG A 222 -3.23 -6.69 -29.89
C ARG A 222 -2.48 -7.72 -29.04
N GLU A 223 -1.17 -7.59 -28.82
CA GLU A 223 -0.38 -8.50 -27.94
C GLU A 223 -0.88 -8.51 -26.48
N TYR A 224 -1.52 -7.42 -26.02
CA TYR A 224 -2.11 -7.32 -24.68
C TYR A 224 -3.53 -7.89 -24.60
N CYS A 225 -4.13 -8.21 -25.74
CA CYS A 225 -5.51 -8.63 -25.85
C CYS A 225 -5.63 -10.15 -25.91
N ARG A 226 -6.67 -10.71 -25.28
CA ARG A 226 -6.92 -12.16 -25.29
C ARG A 226 -7.11 -12.65 -26.73
N ASN A 227 -6.34 -13.69 -27.10
CA ASN A 227 -6.32 -14.28 -28.45
C ASN A 227 -5.98 -13.26 -29.55
N GLU A 228 -5.21 -12.20 -29.24
CA GLU A 228 -4.81 -11.13 -30.16
C GLU A 228 -5.98 -10.35 -30.81
N GLN A 229 -7.16 -10.40 -30.19
CA GLN A 229 -8.38 -9.74 -30.66
C GLN A 229 -8.81 -8.67 -29.66
N PHE A 230 -9.06 -7.45 -30.15
CA PHE A 230 -9.56 -6.37 -29.31
C PHE A 230 -10.85 -6.77 -28.57
N PRO A 231 -10.98 -6.42 -27.28
CA PRO A 231 -12.11 -6.86 -26.47
C PRO A 231 -13.42 -6.27 -26.98
N LYS A 232 -14.50 -7.04 -26.83
CA LYS A 232 -15.86 -6.52 -27.01
C LYS A 232 -16.24 -5.61 -25.82
N PRO A 233 -17.14 -4.63 -26.00
CA PRO A 233 -17.68 -3.85 -24.89
C PRO A 233 -18.24 -4.75 -23.77
N PRO A 234 -18.07 -4.37 -22.50
CA PRO A 234 -18.63 -5.11 -21.38
C PRO A 234 -20.17 -5.02 -21.38
N ALA A 235 -20.82 -5.99 -20.74
CA ALA A 235 -22.27 -6.00 -20.52
C ALA A 235 -22.57 -5.99 -19.01
N MET A 236 -23.63 -5.27 -18.61
CA MET A 236 -24.16 -5.32 -17.26
C MET A 236 -25.32 -6.32 -17.21
N ILE A 237 -25.30 -7.24 -16.24
CA ILE A 237 -26.35 -8.24 -16.02
C ILE A 237 -26.98 -7.99 -14.65
N PHE A 238 -28.25 -7.61 -14.64
CA PHE A 238 -29.01 -7.38 -13.41
C PHE A 238 -29.62 -8.69 -12.93
N MET A 239 -29.17 -9.17 -11.77
CA MET A 239 -29.67 -10.38 -11.12
C MET A 239 -30.44 -9.98 -9.86
N ILE A 240 -31.74 -10.25 -9.83
CA ILE A 240 -32.65 -9.79 -8.77
C ILE A 240 -33.18 -11.02 -8.01
N ASP A 241 -32.90 -11.11 -6.71
CA ASP A 241 -33.50 -12.12 -5.85
C ASP A 241 -34.97 -11.75 -5.53
N VAL A 242 -35.89 -12.52 -6.11
CA VAL A 242 -37.35 -12.40 -5.93
C VAL A 242 -37.89 -13.33 -4.83
N SER A 243 -37.06 -13.73 -3.87
CA SER A 243 -37.48 -14.46 -2.67
C SER A 243 -38.56 -13.69 -1.87
N TYR A 244 -39.37 -14.45 -1.11
CA TYR A 244 -40.49 -13.92 -0.33
C TYR A 244 -40.11 -12.72 0.55
N ASN A 245 -38.91 -12.73 1.14
CA ASN A 245 -38.43 -11.65 2.01
C ASN A 245 -38.20 -10.33 1.24
N ASN A 246 -37.62 -10.40 0.04
CA ASN A 246 -37.32 -9.21 -0.78
C ASN A 246 -38.57 -8.65 -1.49
N VAL A 247 -39.56 -9.51 -1.77
CA VAL A 247 -40.87 -9.08 -2.24
C VAL A 247 -41.65 -8.43 -1.10
N LYS A 248 -41.69 -9.05 0.09
CA LYS A 248 -42.39 -8.54 1.28
C LYS A 248 -41.81 -7.22 1.80
N SER A 249 -40.51 -7.00 1.70
CA SER A 249 -39.86 -5.74 2.08
C SER A 249 -40.10 -4.61 1.08
N GLY A 250 -40.69 -4.89 -0.08
CA GLY A 250 -40.89 -3.92 -1.17
C GLY A 250 -39.64 -3.64 -2.00
N LEU A 251 -38.48 -4.27 -1.69
CA LEU A 251 -37.21 -4.03 -2.37
C LEU A 251 -37.29 -4.31 -3.88
N VAL A 252 -37.93 -5.42 -4.27
CA VAL A 252 -38.12 -5.78 -5.69
C VAL A 252 -38.93 -4.71 -6.43
N HIS A 253 -39.99 -4.19 -5.81
CA HIS A 253 -40.83 -3.15 -6.40
C HIS A 253 -40.07 -1.82 -6.53
N LEU A 254 -39.36 -1.41 -5.48
CA LEU A 254 -38.53 -0.20 -5.49
C LEU A 254 -37.45 -0.27 -6.59
N LEU A 255 -36.72 -1.39 -6.66
CA LEU A 255 -35.69 -1.59 -7.67
C LEU A 255 -36.29 -1.55 -9.08
N CYS A 256 -37.35 -2.31 -9.37
CA CYS A 256 -37.98 -2.31 -10.69
C CYS A 256 -38.56 -0.95 -11.11
N ALA A 257 -39.01 -0.13 -10.15
CA ALA A 257 -39.45 1.23 -10.42
C ALA A 257 -38.28 2.15 -10.80
N GLN A 258 -37.21 2.15 -10.00
CA GLN A 258 -36.04 3.02 -10.18
C GLN A 258 -35.08 2.55 -11.29
N MET A 259 -35.09 1.26 -11.65
CA MET A 259 -34.20 0.72 -12.68
C MET A 259 -34.48 1.31 -14.07
N LYS A 260 -35.68 1.87 -14.32
CA LYS A 260 -35.94 2.65 -15.54
C LYS A 260 -35.15 3.97 -15.53
N ASP A 261 -35.20 4.70 -14.43
CA ASP A 261 -34.53 5.99 -14.26
C ASP A 261 -33.00 5.87 -14.17
N ILE A 262 -32.48 4.67 -13.84
CA ILE A 262 -31.05 4.36 -13.77
C ILE A 262 -30.48 3.90 -15.12
N LEU A 263 -31.31 3.39 -16.03
CA LEU A 263 -30.90 2.81 -17.33
C LEU A 263 -31.22 3.69 -18.54
N CYS A 264 -32.06 4.72 -18.38
CA CYS A 264 -32.45 5.66 -19.43
C CYS A 264 -31.77 7.02 -19.27
#